data_AF-F8CCX3-F1
#
_entry.id   AF-F8CCX3-F1
#
_cell.length_a   1.000
_cell.length_b   1.000
_cell.length_c   1.000
_cell.angle_alpha   90.00
_cell.angle_beta   90.00
_cell.angle_gamma   90.00
#
_symmetry.space_group_name_H-M   'P 1'
#
loop_
_entity.id
_entity.type
_entity.pdbx_description
1 polymer ?
#
loop_
_entity_poly.entity_id
_entity_poly.type
_entity_poly.pdbx_seq_one_letter_code
_entity_poly.pdbx_strand_id
1 'polypeptide(L)'
;MISAMSLRAGLISELGEREGDPVLDSEPIVAWAQRLTTFSMEEAAQWMAREDLRTVPIEKLLAMRRLKSALNTLAHALPRTNVEQKHPELIPWLQFRARLP
;
A
#
# COMPACT_ATOMS: atom_id res chain seq x y z
N MET A 1 -14.55 -9.58 1.35
CA MET A 1 -14.88 -8.98 0.04
C MET A 1 -13.56 -8.67 -0.65
N ILE A 2 -13.30 -9.26 -1.81
CA ILE A 2 -12.07 -9.00 -2.59
C ILE A 2 -12.24 -7.63 -3.26
N SER A 3 -11.33 -6.69 -3.02
CA SER A 3 -11.36 -5.39 -3.71
C SER A 3 -10.90 -5.53 -5.15
N ALA A 4 -11.33 -4.63 -6.04
CA ALA A 4 -10.86 -4.61 -7.43
C ALA A 4 -9.33 -4.55 -7.52
N MET A 5 -8.67 -3.81 -6.61
CA MET A 5 -7.21 -3.71 -6.54
C MET A 5 -6.55 -5.03 -6.10
N SER A 6 -7.17 -5.76 -5.18
CA SER A 6 -6.68 -7.08 -4.75
C SER A 6 -6.77 -8.11 -5.87
N LEU A 7 -7.85 -8.08 -6.67
CA LEU A 7 -7.96 -8.92 -7.86
C LEU A 7 -6.89 -8.56 -8.89
N ARG A 8 -6.69 -7.27 -9.15
CA ARG A 8 -5.66 -6.75 -10.06
C ARG A 8 -4.26 -7.22 -9.65
N ALA A 9 -3.91 -7.08 -8.38
CA ALA A 9 -2.62 -7.54 -7.85
C ALA A 9 -2.42 -9.04 -8.02
N GLY A 10 -3.46 -9.84 -7.76
CA GLY A 10 -3.41 -11.29 -7.98
C GLY A 10 -3.16 -11.63 -9.46
N LEU A 11 -3.90 -10.99 -10.38
CA LEU A 11 -3.71 -11.22 -11.82
C LEU A 11 -2.32 -10.82 -12.30
N ILE A 12 -1.76 -9.72 -11.80
CA ILE A 12 -0.37 -9.31 -12.09
C ILE A 12 0.63 -10.34 -11.54
N SER A 13 0.42 -10.83 -10.32
CA SER A 13 1.29 -11.81 -9.68
C SER A 13 1.32 -13.15 -10.45
N GLU A 14 0.18 -13.55 -10.99
CA GLU A 14 0.03 -14.79 -11.77
C GLU A 14 0.49 -14.64 -13.23
N LEU A 15 0.13 -13.54 -13.91
CA LEU A 15 0.28 -13.39 -15.37
C LEU A 15 1.41 -12.45 -15.80
N GLY A 16 2.02 -11.74 -14.85
CA GLY A 16 3.04 -10.73 -15.11
C GLY A 16 2.49 -9.32 -15.38
N GLU A 17 3.31 -8.31 -15.10
CA GLU A 17 3.00 -6.92 -15.42
C GLU A 17 2.99 -6.67 -16.94
N ARG A 18 2.03 -5.86 -17.41
CA ARG A 18 2.00 -5.30 -18.76
C ARG A 18 1.63 -3.83 -18.69
N GLU A 19 2.58 -2.97 -19.02
CA GLU A 19 2.39 -1.53 -19.03
C GLU A 19 1.28 -1.12 -20.02
N GLY A 20 0.36 -0.24 -19.58
CA GLY A 20 -0.80 0.19 -20.35
C GLY A 20 -1.96 -0.79 -20.40
N ASP A 21 -1.81 -2.01 -19.87
CA ASP A 21 -2.91 -2.98 -19.81
C ASP A 21 -3.96 -2.56 -18.78
N PRO A 22 -5.27 -2.61 -19.12
CA PRO A 22 -6.33 -2.14 -18.24
C PRO A 22 -6.42 -2.94 -16.92
N VAL A 23 -5.79 -4.11 -16.82
CA VAL A 23 -5.78 -4.98 -15.65
C VAL A 23 -4.37 -5.32 -15.20
N LEU A 24 -3.43 -5.58 -16.11
CA LEU A 24 -2.09 -6.05 -15.77
C LEU A 24 -1.05 -4.93 -15.56
N ASP A 25 -1.47 -3.67 -15.66
CA ASP A 25 -0.63 -2.53 -15.27
C ASP A 25 -0.69 -2.33 -13.75
N SER A 26 0.47 -2.14 -13.09
CA SER A 26 0.56 -1.89 -11.66
C SER A 26 0.31 -0.43 -11.26
N GLU A 27 0.38 0.52 -12.20
CA GLU A 27 0.22 1.96 -11.96
C GLU A 27 -1.08 2.31 -11.22
N PRO A 28 -2.25 1.70 -11.52
CA PRO A 28 -3.46 2.00 -10.76
C PRO A 28 -3.40 1.58 -9.29
N ILE A 29 -2.63 0.53 -8.95
CA ILE A 29 -2.42 0.09 -7.56
C ILE A 29 -1.47 1.07 -6.85
N VAL A 30 -0.41 1.50 -7.54
CA VAL A 30 0.53 2.53 -7.07
C VAL A 30 -0.20 3.84 -6.78
N ALA A 31 -0.96 4.35 -7.74
CA ALA A 31 -1.73 5.58 -7.60
C ALA A 31 -2.76 5.48 -6.46
N TRP A 32 -3.37 4.30 -6.28
CA TRP A 32 -4.26 4.06 -5.15
C TRP A 32 -3.51 4.14 -3.80
N ALA A 33 -2.34 3.52 -3.68
CA ALA A 33 -1.52 3.60 -2.46
C ALA A 33 -1.08 5.04 -2.15
N GLN A 34 -0.59 5.78 -3.15
CA GLN A 34 -0.17 7.18 -3.02
C GLN A 34 -1.33 8.11 -2.63
N ARG A 35 -2.56 7.86 -3.10
CA ARG A 35 -3.74 8.63 -2.66
C ARG A 35 -4.09 8.39 -1.19
N LEU A 36 -3.68 7.25 -0.63
CA LEU A 36 -3.92 6.92 0.77
C LEU A 36 -2.80 7.37 1.72
N THR A 37 -1.64 7.78 1.20
CA THR A 37 -0.57 8.41 1.99
C THR A 37 -0.93 9.86 2.30
N THR A 38 -1.94 10.06 3.14
CA THR A 38 -2.46 11.40 3.54
C THR A 38 -1.79 11.97 4.79
N PHE A 39 -0.72 11.34 5.24
CA PHE A 39 0.08 11.69 6.42
C PHE A 39 1.53 11.28 6.15
N SER A 40 2.46 11.90 6.86
CA SER A 40 3.88 11.58 6.72
C SER A 40 4.23 10.27 7.42
N MET A 41 5.40 9.73 7.08
CA MET A 41 5.90 8.52 7.72
C MET A 41 6.22 8.76 9.20
N GLU A 42 6.73 9.95 9.52
CA GLU A 42 7.05 10.39 10.87
C GLU A 42 5.77 10.46 11.72
N GLU A 43 4.68 11.02 11.19
CA GLU A 43 3.38 11.05 11.87
C GLU A 43 2.87 9.63 12.14
N ALA A 44 2.92 8.75 11.14
CA ALA A 44 2.51 7.36 11.29
C ALA A 44 3.37 6.63 12.34
N ALA A 45 4.69 6.81 12.29
CA ALA A 45 5.62 6.23 13.25
C ALA A 45 5.34 6.73 14.67
N GLN A 46 5.04 8.02 14.84
CA GLN A 46 4.72 8.60 16.15
C GLN A 46 3.42 8.01 16.72
N TRP A 47 2.38 7.83 15.90
CA TRP A 47 1.14 7.19 16.36
C TRP A 47 1.36 5.71 16.71
N MET A 48 2.17 4.99 15.95
CA MET A 48 2.48 3.58 16.19
C MET A 48 3.47 3.33 17.32
N ALA A 49 4.19 4.36 17.76
CA ALA A 49 5.05 4.31 18.94
C ALA A 49 4.29 4.54 20.26
N ARG A 50 3.00 4.90 20.22
CA ARG A 50 2.21 5.08 21.44
C ARG A 50 1.92 3.74 22.10
N GLU A 51 2.13 3.66 23.41
CA GLU A 51 1.84 2.46 24.21
C GLU A 51 0.35 2.07 24.16
N ASP A 52 -0.54 3.07 24.17
CA ASP A 52 -1.98 2.85 24.00
C ASP A 52 -2.49 3.45 22.68
N LEU A 53 -2.74 2.57 21.71
CA LEU A 53 -3.31 2.93 20.41
C LEU A 53 -4.74 3.47 20.48
N ARG A 54 -5.47 3.24 21.59
CA ARG A 54 -6.81 3.81 21.79
C ARG A 54 -6.76 5.34 21.96
N THR A 55 -5.59 5.88 22.25
CA THR A 55 -5.36 7.34 22.31
C THR A 55 -5.17 7.98 20.93
N VAL A 56 -5.02 7.18 19.87
CA VAL A 56 -4.93 7.66 18.50
C VAL A 56 -6.35 7.88 17.97
N PRO A 57 -6.66 9.05 17.35
CA PRO A 57 -7.98 9.29 16.77
C PRO A 57 -8.39 8.18 15.78
N ILE A 58 -9.64 7.76 15.84
CA ILE A 58 -10.14 6.62 15.06
C ILE A 58 -9.99 6.83 13.56
N GLU A 59 -10.12 8.07 13.09
CA GLU A 59 -9.96 8.45 11.68
C GLU A 59 -8.54 8.17 11.19
N LYS A 60 -7.53 8.41 12.04
CA LYS A 60 -6.13 8.13 11.73
C LYS A 60 -5.86 6.63 11.72
N LEU A 61 -6.43 5.89 12.65
CA LEU A 61 -6.36 4.41 12.65
C LEU A 61 -7.00 3.82 11.38
N LEU A 62 -8.16 4.33 10.96
CA LEU A 62 -8.82 3.90 9.74
C LEU A 62 -8.01 4.25 8.49
N ALA A 63 -7.41 5.45 8.44
CA ALA A 63 -6.54 5.85 7.34
C ALA A 63 -5.30 4.93 7.24
N MET A 64 -4.65 4.63 8.37
CA MET A 64 -3.52 3.70 8.42
C MET A 64 -3.90 2.28 8.00
N ARG A 65 -5.06 1.77 8.42
CA ARG A 65 -5.56 0.45 7.98
C ARG A 65 -5.80 0.39 6.47
N ARG A 66 -6.38 1.44 5.90
CA ARG A 66 -6.60 1.55 4.45
C ARG A 66 -5.25 1.56 3.71
N LEU A 67 -4.31 2.36 4.18
CA LEU A 67 -2.96 2.41 3.60
C LEU A 67 -2.26 1.05 3.70
N LYS A 68 -2.31 0.37 4.85
CA LYS A 68 -1.78 -0.99 5.02
C LYS A 68 -2.38 -1.97 4.02
N SER A 69 -3.69 -1.92 3.81
CA SER A 69 -4.37 -2.77 2.82
C SER A 69 -3.86 -2.52 1.40
N ALA A 70 -3.62 -1.26 1.04
CA ALA A 70 -3.08 -0.92 -0.27
C ALA A 70 -1.62 -1.36 -0.43
N LEU A 71 -0.79 -1.12 0.58
CA LEU A 71 0.61 -1.56 0.57
C LEU A 71 0.75 -3.07 0.53
N ASN A 72 -0.12 -3.82 1.22
CA ASN A 72 -0.14 -5.29 1.12
C ASN A 72 -0.57 -5.77 -0.27
N THR A 73 -1.53 -5.07 -0.88
CA THR A 73 -1.97 -5.38 -2.25
C THR A 73 -0.83 -5.12 -3.23
N LEU A 74 -0.13 -3.99 -3.11
CA LEU A 74 1.04 -3.68 -3.93
C LEU A 74 2.16 -4.70 -3.71
N ALA A 75 2.48 -5.01 -2.45
CA ALA A 75 3.50 -5.99 -2.08
C ALA A 75 3.27 -7.38 -2.70
N HIS A 76 2.02 -7.78 -2.92
CA HIS A 76 1.67 -9.04 -3.55
C HIS A 76 1.99 -9.07 -5.06
N ALA A 77 1.91 -7.92 -5.73
CA ALA A 77 2.24 -7.78 -7.15
C ALA A 77 3.75 -7.57 -7.40
N LEU A 78 4.50 -7.07 -6.41
CA LEU A 78 5.92 -6.69 -6.55
C LEU A 78 6.81 -7.70 -7.29
N PRO A 79 6.77 -9.02 -7.02
CA PRO A 79 7.68 -9.98 -7.65
C PRO A 79 7.58 -10.05 -9.17
N ARG A 80 6.50 -9.51 -9.75
CA ARG A 80 6.22 -9.50 -11.18
C ARG A 80 6.20 -8.10 -11.79
N THR A 81 6.66 -7.10 -11.07
CA THR A 81 6.61 -5.69 -11.48
C THR A 81 7.96 -4.99 -11.27
N ASN A 82 8.14 -3.85 -11.91
CA ASN A 82 9.27 -2.94 -11.65
C ASN A 82 8.92 -1.77 -10.72
N VAL A 83 7.87 -1.90 -9.91
CA VAL A 83 7.36 -0.81 -9.05
C VAL A 83 8.44 -0.23 -8.14
N GLU A 84 9.31 -1.05 -7.53
CA GLU A 84 10.36 -0.54 -6.64
C GLU A 84 11.38 0.35 -7.36
N GLN A 85 11.59 0.11 -8.66
CA GLN A 85 12.47 0.93 -9.49
C GLN A 85 11.77 2.21 -9.98
N LYS A 86 10.49 2.11 -10.34
CA LYS A 86 9.67 3.23 -10.85
C LYS A 86 9.21 4.19 -9.73
N HIS A 87 8.95 3.66 -8.53
CA HIS A 87 8.39 4.38 -7.39
C HIS A 87 9.20 4.15 -6.11
N PRO A 88 10.48 4.58 -6.09
CA PRO A 88 11.35 4.40 -4.92
C PRO A 88 10.80 5.07 -3.66
N GLU A 89 9.96 6.11 -3.80
CA GLU A 89 9.29 6.79 -2.69
C GLU A 89 8.32 5.90 -1.89
N LEU A 90 7.87 4.78 -2.49
CA LEU A 90 7.00 3.82 -1.81
C LEU A 90 7.79 2.77 -1.00
N ILE A 91 9.10 2.62 -1.24
CA ILE A 91 9.92 1.62 -0.54
C ILE A 91 9.86 1.77 0.98
N PRO A 92 10.04 2.99 1.56
CA PRO A 92 9.93 3.15 3.00
C PRO A 92 8.56 2.72 3.53
N TRP A 93 7.48 3.00 2.78
CA TRP A 93 6.12 2.64 3.18
C TRP A 93 5.89 1.14 3.11
N LEU A 94 6.39 0.49 2.06
CA LEU A 94 6.38 -0.96 1.92
C LEU A 94 7.10 -1.64 3.08
N GLN A 95 8.24 -1.11 3.51
CA GLN A 95 8.97 -1.63 4.68
C GLN A 95 8.20 -1.37 5.99
N PHE A 96 7.62 -0.18 6.15
CA PHE A 96 6.87 0.19 7.35
C PHE A 96 5.53 -0.52 7.51
N ARG A 97 4.96 -1.08 6.43
CA ARG A 97 3.59 -1.66 6.39
C ARG A 97 3.31 -2.69 7.49
N ALA A 98 4.33 -3.45 7.91
CA ALA A 98 4.18 -4.49 8.94
C ALA A 98 3.88 -3.91 10.33
N ARG A 99 4.21 -2.63 10.56
CA ARG A 99 3.98 -1.89 11.80
C ARG A 99 2.64 -1.18 11.82
N LEU A 100 2.00 -1.00 10.66
CA LEU A 100 0.67 -0.41 10.57
C LEU A 100 -0.38 -1.36 11.20
N PRO A 101 -1.49 -0.83 11.72
CA PRO A 101 -2.54 -1.64 12.35
C PRO A 101 -3.31 -2.44 11.30
#